data_AF-A0A960LN75-F1
#
_entry.id   AF-A0A960LN75-F1
#
_cell.length_a   1.000
_cell.length_b   1.000
_cell.length_c   1.000
_cell.angle_alpha   90.00
_cell.angle_beta   90.00
_cell.angle_gamma   90.00
#
_symmetry.space_group_name_H-M   'P 1'
#
loop_
_entity.id
_entity.type
_entity.pdbx_description
1 polymer ?
#
loop_
_entity_poly.entity_id
_entity_poly.type
_entity_poly.pdbx_seq_one_letter_code
_entity_poly.pdbx_strand_id
1 'polypeptide(L)'
;MEKGRGIELQQRTKAESDVAVAAASILAREAFIDWLRDARDNLGFELPKGASAQVKEVGREIAQRHGAEGLGKVAKMHFKTANEILAKISQD
;
A
#
# COMPACT_ATOMS: atom_id res chain seq x y z
N MET A 1 13.60 9.43 -19.80
CA MET A 1 13.75 10.51 -18.79
C MET A 1 13.87 11.86 -19.50
N GLU A 2 12.80 12.37 -20.10
CA GLU A 2 12.83 13.68 -20.79
C GLU A 2 12.30 14.82 -19.91
N LYS A 3 11.20 14.59 -19.19
CA LYS A 3 10.48 15.63 -18.42
C LYS A 3 11.21 16.14 -17.17
N GLY A 4 12.26 15.46 -16.71
CA GLY A 4 12.99 15.81 -15.48
C GLY A 4 14.35 16.48 -15.69
N ARG A 5 14.79 16.69 -16.95
CA ARG A 5 16.15 17.19 -17.25
C ARG A 5 16.33 18.71 -17.07
N GLY A 6 15.23 19.47 -17.07
CA GLY A 6 15.25 20.94 -16.99
C GLY A 6 14.78 21.52 -15.66
N ILE A 7 14.51 20.68 -14.66
CA ILE A 7 14.07 21.16 -13.34
C ILE A 7 15.27 21.25 -12.40
N GLU A 8 15.31 22.30 -11.58
CA GLU A 8 16.18 22.32 -10.42
C GLU A 8 15.66 21.35 -9.37
N LEU A 9 16.45 20.33 -9.03
CA LEU A 9 16.08 19.31 -8.05
C LEU A 9 16.82 19.56 -6.73
N GLN A 10 16.08 19.97 -5.71
CA GLN A 10 16.59 20.09 -4.34
C GLN A 10 16.06 18.94 -3.48
N GLN A 11 16.96 18.15 -2.88
CA GLN A 11 16.61 17.02 -2.01
C GLN A 11 17.09 17.30 -0.59
N ARG A 12 16.20 17.13 0.40
CA ARG A 12 16.51 17.34 1.82
C ARG A 12 15.64 16.44 2.70
N THR A 13 16.13 16.14 3.90
CA THR A 13 15.31 15.53 4.95
C THR A 13 14.34 16.58 5.51
N LYS A 14 13.19 16.11 6.04
CA LYS A 14 12.14 16.99 6.61
C LYS A 14 11.68 18.10 5.66
N ALA A 15 11.54 17.77 4.38
CA ALA A 15 11.17 18.71 3.32
C ALA A 15 9.77 19.30 3.51
N GLU A 16 8.92 18.67 4.34
CA GLU A 16 7.62 19.20 4.77
C GLU A 16 7.68 20.52 5.55
N SER A 17 8.87 21.00 5.91
CA SER A 17 9.07 22.39 6.37
C SER A 17 8.75 23.43 5.29
N ASP A 18 8.76 23.03 4.01
CA ASP A 18 8.22 23.82 2.90
C ASP A 18 6.71 23.59 2.76
N VAL A 19 5.93 24.68 2.71
CA VAL A 19 4.47 24.62 2.65
C VAL A 19 3.99 23.89 1.40
N ALA A 20 4.68 24.01 0.25
CA ALA A 20 4.30 23.31 -0.96
C ALA A 20 4.49 21.79 -0.82
N VAL A 21 5.56 21.35 -0.16
CA VAL A 21 5.81 19.93 0.12
C VAL A 21 4.84 19.39 1.17
N ALA A 22 4.52 20.18 2.20
CA ALA A 22 3.51 19.82 3.19
C ALA A 22 2.13 19.61 2.56
N ALA A 23 1.71 20.52 1.68
CA ALA A 23 0.46 20.40 0.94
C ALA A 23 0.45 19.15 0.05
N ALA A 24 1.54 18.87 -0.67
CA ALA A 24 1.67 17.65 -1.47
C ALA A 24 1.56 16.37 -0.60
N SER A 25 2.14 16.37 0.60
CA SER A 25 2.05 15.26 1.56
C SER A 25 0.61 15.03 2.05
N ILE A 26 -0.16 16.10 2.27
CA ILE A 26 -1.58 16.02 2.63
C ILE A 26 -2.41 15.40 1.50
N LEU A 27 -2.24 15.89 0.26
CA LEU A 27 -2.93 15.36 -0.91
C LEU A 27 -2.60 13.88 -1.14
N ALA A 28 -1.32 13.50 -1.03
CA ALA A 28 -0.92 12.10 -1.15
C ALA A 28 -1.55 11.20 -0.08
N ARG A 29 -1.72 11.70 1.14
CA ARG A 29 -2.35 10.96 2.24
C ARG A 29 -3.86 10.80 2.03
N GLU A 30 -4.54 11.84 1.56
CA GLU A 30 -5.97 11.78 1.24
C GLU A 30 -6.22 10.78 0.11
N ALA A 31 -5.50 10.88 -1.01
CA ALA A 31 -5.58 9.91 -2.09
C ALA A 31 -5.31 8.46 -1.64
N PHE A 32 -4.38 8.25 -0.69
CA PHE A 32 -4.15 6.92 -0.12
C PHE A 32 -5.34 6.41 0.73
N ILE A 33 -5.98 7.29 1.50
CA ILE A 33 -7.16 6.93 2.30
C ILE A 33 -8.36 6.63 1.38
N ASP A 34 -8.53 7.39 0.31
CA ASP A 34 -9.59 7.17 -0.68
C ASP A 34 -9.40 5.84 -1.40
N TRP A 35 -8.17 5.55 -1.83
CA TRP A 35 -7.86 4.25 -2.42
C TRP A 35 -8.19 3.07 -1.47
N LEU A 36 -7.95 3.21 -0.15
CA LEU A 36 -8.31 2.17 0.82
C LEU A 36 -9.84 1.98 0.91
N ARG A 37 -10.61 3.06 0.84
CA ARG A 37 -12.08 3.02 0.84
C ARG A 37 -12.60 2.32 -0.42
N ASP A 38 -12.08 2.70 -1.58
CA ASP A 38 -12.46 2.09 -2.86
C ASP A 38 -12.06 0.62 -2.92
N ALA A 39 -10.87 0.27 -2.43
CA ALA A 39 -10.41 -1.12 -2.38
C ALA A 39 -11.29 -1.97 -1.46
N ARG A 40 -11.72 -1.43 -0.31
CA ARG A 40 -12.67 -2.08 0.58
C ARG A 40 -13.99 -2.35 -0.13
N ASP A 41 -14.54 -1.36 -0.82
CA ASP A 41 -15.84 -1.49 -1.50
C ASP A 41 -15.79 -2.49 -2.65
N ASN A 42 -14.64 -2.59 -3.35
CA ASN A 42 -14.45 -3.52 -4.45
C ASN A 42 -14.15 -4.97 -4.02
N LEU A 43 -13.38 -5.18 -2.94
CA LEU A 43 -13.00 -6.53 -2.49
C LEU A 43 -13.88 -7.07 -1.35
N GLY A 44 -14.58 -6.20 -0.63
CA GLY A 44 -15.36 -6.57 0.56
C GLY A 44 -14.52 -6.82 1.82
N PHE A 45 -13.30 -6.28 1.88
CA PHE A 45 -12.39 -6.41 3.03
C PHE A 45 -11.90 -5.04 3.50
N GLU A 46 -11.95 -4.79 4.80
CA GLU A 46 -11.27 -3.64 5.40
C GLU A 46 -9.75 -3.86 5.35
N LEU A 47 -9.00 -2.96 4.71
CA LEU A 47 -7.55 -3.09 4.55
C LEU A 47 -6.81 -2.31 5.65
N PRO A 48 -6.35 -2.97 6.74
CA PRO A 48 -5.60 -2.29 7.80
C PRO A 48 -4.27 -1.73 7.27
N LYS A 49 -3.89 -0.57 7.78
CA LYS A 49 -2.65 0.11 7.40
C LYS A 49 -1.43 -0.54 8.08
N GLY A 50 -0.28 -0.47 7.42
CA GLY A 50 1.01 -0.92 7.96
C GLY A 50 1.35 -2.38 7.65
N ALA A 51 1.94 -3.08 8.61
CA ALA A 51 2.40 -4.47 8.46
C ALA A 51 2.23 -5.27 9.77
N SER A 52 1.18 -4.95 10.54
CA SER A 52 0.90 -5.58 11.84
C SER A 52 0.36 -7.01 11.68
N ALA A 53 0.15 -7.70 12.81
CA ALA A 53 -0.50 -9.01 12.81
C ALA A 53 -1.90 -8.97 12.17
N GLN A 54 -2.65 -7.88 12.37
CA GLN A 54 -3.97 -7.68 11.76
C GLN A 54 -3.91 -7.64 10.23
N VAL A 55 -2.86 -7.02 9.66
CA VAL A 55 -2.64 -6.99 8.20
C VAL A 55 -2.40 -8.41 7.66
N LYS A 56 -1.66 -9.23 8.41
CA LYS A 56 -1.43 -10.63 8.02
C LYS A 56 -2.71 -11.45 8.08
N GLU A 57 -3.59 -11.18 9.04
CA GLU A 57 -4.85 -11.89 9.18
C GLU A 57 -5.79 -11.61 8.01
N VAL A 58 -6.09 -10.34 7.75
CA VAL A 58 -6.91 -9.95 6.58
C VAL A 58 -6.28 -10.44 5.28
N GLY A 59 -4.96 -10.35 5.15
CA GLY A 59 -4.25 -10.85 3.98
C GLY A 59 -4.42 -12.36 3.75
N ARG A 60 -4.48 -13.17 4.82
CA ARG A 60 -4.79 -14.60 4.72
C ARG A 60 -6.22 -14.82 4.28
N GLU A 61 -7.19 -14.11 4.86
CA GLU A 61 -8.59 -14.24 4.46
C GLU A 61 -8.79 -13.92 2.97
N ILE A 62 -8.16 -12.85 2.48
CA ILE A 62 -8.19 -12.47 1.06
C ILE A 62 -7.59 -13.58 0.20
N ALA A 63 -6.42 -14.08 0.56
CA ALA A 63 -5.71 -15.07 -0.24
C ALA A 63 -6.38 -16.47 -0.17
N GLN A 64 -7.06 -16.82 0.91
CA GLN A 64 -7.91 -18.01 1.00
C GLN A 64 -9.15 -17.88 0.10
N ARG A 65 -9.80 -16.71 0.07
CA ARG A 65 -11.03 -16.50 -0.70
C ARG A 65 -10.78 -16.25 -2.20
N HIS A 66 -9.69 -15.57 -2.54
CA HIS A 66 -9.42 -15.07 -3.89
C HIS A 66 -8.07 -15.54 -4.46
N GLY A 67 -7.38 -16.44 -3.78
CA GLY A 67 -6.07 -16.95 -4.19
C GLY A 67 -4.95 -15.91 -4.12
N ALA A 68 -3.76 -16.34 -4.54
CA ALA A 68 -2.59 -15.46 -4.61
C ALA A 68 -2.79 -14.27 -5.57
N GLU A 69 -3.59 -14.44 -6.64
CA GLU A 69 -3.94 -13.36 -7.56
C GLU A 69 -4.75 -12.26 -6.88
N GLY A 70 -5.74 -12.64 -6.05
CA GLY A 70 -6.53 -11.69 -5.27
C GLY A 70 -5.68 -10.86 -4.33
N LEU A 71 -4.73 -11.51 -3.62
CA LEU A 71 -3.76 -10.81 -2.78
C LEU A 71 -2.89 -9.84 -3.59
N GLY A 72 -2.48 -10.24 -4.80
CA GLY A 72 -1.68 -9.44 -5.71
C GLY A 72 -2.34 -8.12 -6.16
N LYS A 73 -3.66 -8.01 -6.06
CA LYS A 73 -4.40 -6.78 -6.40
C LYS A 73 -4.30 -5.68 -5.33
N VAL A 74 -4.00 -6.06 -4.08
CA VAL A 74 -4.04 -5.14 -2.94
C VAL A 74 -2.76 -5.11 -2.11
N ALA A 75 -1.88 -6.10 -2.25
CA ALA A 75 -0.65 -6.22 -1.47
C ALA A 75 0.61 -5.97 -2.30
N LYS A 76 1.65 -5.46 -1.63
CA LYS A 76 3.01 -5.43 -2.18
C LYS A 76 3.62 -6.83 -2.08
N MET A 77 3.58 -7.58 -3.18
CA MET A 77 3.95 -9.00 -3.18
C MET A 77 5.42 -9.31 -2.83
N HIS A 78 6.32 -8.34 -2.96
CA HIS A 78 7.73 -8.50 -2.58
C HIS A 78 8.00 -8.29 -1.08
N PHE A 79 6.98 -7.94 -0.28
CA PHE A 79 7.15 -7.74 1.15
C PHE A 79 7.20 -9.09 1.88
N LYS A 80 8.02 -9.17 2.95
CA LYS A 80 8.05 -10.34 3.86
C LYS A 80 6.65 -10.73 4.34
N THR A 81 5.79 -9.74 4.59
CA THR A 81 4.37 -9.94 4.97
C THR A 81 3.61 -10.79 3.95
N ALA A 82 3.75 -10.53 2.65
CA ALA A 82 3.08 -11.28 1.59
C ALA A 82 3.61 -12.72 1.50
N ASN A 83 4.92 -12.90 1.60
CA ASN A 83 5.55 -14.23 1.61
C ASN A 83 5.04 -15.08 2.79
N GLU A 84 4.94 -14.51 3.98
CA GLU A 84 4.42 -15.21 5.17
C GLU A 84 2.95 -15.59 5.05
N ILE A 85 2.14 -14.79 4.35
CA ILE A 85 0.73 -15.10 4.07
C ILE A 85 0.64 -16.30 3.13
N LEU A 86 1.34 -16.25 1.99
CA LEU A 86 1.28 -17.30 0.96
C LEU A 86 1.86 -18.64 1.43
N ALA A 87 2.92 -18.60 2.24
CA ALA A 87 3.53 -19.80 2.80
C ALA A 87 2.57 -20.59 3.70
N LYS A 88 1.70 -19.90 4.46
CA LYS A 88 0.73 -20.54 5.34
C LYS A 88 -0.43 -21.18 4.58
N ILE A 89 -0.90 -20.56 3.51
CA ILE A 89 -2.01 -21.10 2.70
C ILE A 89 -1.59 -22.37 1.93
N SER A 90 -0.30 -22.51 1.64
CA SER A 90 0.21 -23.73 0.99
C SER A 90 0.36 -24.92 1.95
N GLN A 91 0.07 -24.73 3.24
CA GLN A 91 0.21 -25.75 4.30
C GLN A 91 -1.12 -26.16 4.95
N ASP A 92 -2.23 -25.53 4.56
CA ASP A 92 -3.60 -25.88 4.97
C ASP A 92 -4.33 -26.58 3.80
#